data_AF-A0A841YTZ2-F1
#
_entry.id   AF-A0A841YTZ2-F1
#
_cell.length_a   1.000
_cell.length_b   1.000
_cell.length_c   1.000
_cell.angle_alpha   90.00
_cell.angle_beta   90.00
_cell.angle_gamma   90.00
#
_symmetry.space_group_name_H-M   'P 1'
#
loop_
_entity.id
_entity.type
_entity.pdbx_description
1 polymer ?
#
loop_
_entity_poly.entity_id
_entity_poly.type
_entity_poly.pdbx_seq_one_letter_code
_entity_poly.pdbx_strand_id
1 'polypeptide(L)'
;MQIKWNKILLIIGIALYVYGLKLAYTDFISPAFSYFGFINLHPSTLEQFVSIVFVFIPILWSNTHAYRPSRIVYWILYMMVYIPAMIVPDYVRIDNFDEIITLKYVLLFCMALLYMTGYFKLIPVYYTKMKAKVMMLLIALFSLSLWGIIVQTFGIHFNFSQVDDVYDLREAYRDQVNRVSGYAMNWQSKIVNALLLALGFVNKNKLLIFIGVFGQLFIFSITGQKSVALASVFILVIIFCLRKSGRNFVLHFVYGITALVFLTMGLDLMMNSSEYTSLFIRRMLITPGLLLSYYFDFFSVNPQVHLSHSVLGPFFNYPYDKLPPFLIGEHYFERVGLAANANLWADGFANFGYAGIIGFTVLLVGILYVYDSISANRNFVVSAALIAMPAWSLVDTSLITSLLTHGIVIAFIINYFLKSERKVDPLYETNHRVKLRSSLE
;
A
#
# COMPACT_ATOMS: atom_id res chain seq x y z
N MET A 1 31.43 11.35 -10.52
CA MET A 1 30.14 11.29 -9.80
C MET A 1 30.34 10.44 -8.55
N GLN A 2 30.61 11.04 -7.39
CA GLN A 2 30.81 10.26 -6.15
C GLN A 2 29.47 9.64 -5.73
N ILE A 3 29.36 8.31 -5.84
CA ILE A 3 28.19 7.58 -5.34
C ILE A 3 28.17 7.77 -3.83
N LYS A 4 27.14 8.45 -3.32
CA LYS A 4 26.96 8.65 -1.88
C LYS A 4 26.81 7.27 -1.21
N TRP A 5 27.47 7.05 -0.07
CA TRP A 5 27.41 5.79 0.70
C TRP A 5 25.99 5.24 0.88
N ASN A 6 25.02 6.11 1.19
CA ASN A 6 23.61 5.72 1.33
C ASN A 6 23.02 5.06 0.07
N LYS A 7 23.52 5.40 -1.12
CA LYS A 7 23.07 4.82 -2.38
C LYS A 7 23.58 3.39 -2.55
N ILE A 8 24.82 3.14 -2.13
CA ILE A 8 25.41 1.78 -2.09
C ILE A 8 24.61 0.90 -1.12
N LEU A 9 24.33 1.41 0.09
CA LEU A 9 23.50 0.71 1.06
C LEU A 9 22.09 0.41 0.53
N LEU A 10 21.50 1.34 -0.23
CA LEU A 10 20.21 1.11 -0.85
C LEU A 10 20.28 -0.04 -1.88
N ILE A 11 21.29 -0.05 -2.75
CA ILE A 11 21.49 -1.11 -3.75
C ILE A 11 21.65 -2.47 -3.04
N ILE A 12 22.47 -2.54 -2.00
CA ILE A 12 22.67 -3.77 -1.20
C ILE A 12 21.36 -4.22 -0.55
N GLY A 13 20.62 -3.29 0.08
CA GLY A 13 19.34 -3.60 0.72
C GLY A 13 18.30 -4.16 -0.26
N ILE A 14 18.22 -3.61 -1.47
CA ILE A 14 17.34 -4.12 -2.54
C ILE A 14 17.84 -5.46 -3.08
N ALA A 15 19.15 -5.65 -3.26
CA ALA A 15 19.71 -6.94 -3.68
C ALA A 15 19.36 -8.06 -2.68
N LEU A 16 19.53 -7.80 -1.38
CA LEU A 16 19.15 -8.72 -0.31
C LEU A 16 17.64 -8.96 -0.28
N TYR A 17 16.82 -7.93 -0.52
CA TYR A 17 15.38 -8.06 -0.61
C TYR A 17 14.95 -8.98 -1.76
N VAL A 18 15.49 -8.75 -2.96
CA VAL A 18 15.23 -9.55 -4.15
C VAL A 18 15.66 -11.00 -3.93
N TYR A 19 16.86 -11.21 -3.37
CA TYR A 19 17.35 -12.54 -3.02
C TYR A 19 16.42 -13.24 -2.03
N GLY A 20 16.05 -12.55 -0.94
CA GLY A 20 15.13 -13.09 0.07
C GLY A 20 13.75 -13.40 -0.49
N LEU A 21 13.20 -12.56 -1.38
CA LEU A 21 11.92 -12.84 -2.05
C LEU A 21 11.99 -14.09 -2.93
N LYS A 22 13.06 -14.24 -3.72
CA LYS A 22 13.25 -15.42 -4.57
C LYS A 22 13.35 -16.69 -3.73
N LEU A 23 14.16 -16.68 -2.67
CA LEU A 23 14.25 -17.80 -1.73
C LEU A 23 12.92 -18.12 -1.05
N ALA A 24 12.23 -17.09 -0.53
CA ALA A 24 10.91 -17.27 0.07
C ALA A 24 9.92 -17.91 -0.92
N TYR A 25 9.99 -17.51 -2.20
CA TYR A 25 9.17 -18.08 -3.25
C TYR A 25 9.52 -19.55 -3.53
N THR A 26 10.80 -19.86 -3.77
CA THR A 26 11.22 -21.20 -4.21
C THR A 26 11.20 -22.23 -3.11
N ASP A 27 11.54 -21.85 -1.87
CA ASP A 27 11.85 -22.81 -0.81
C ASP A 27 10.68 -22.98 0.17
N PHE A 28 9.82 -21.96 0.33
CA PHE A 28 8.71 -21.98 1.29
C PHE A 28 7.36 -21.92 0.60
N ILE A 29 7.17 -20.99 -0.34
CA ILE A 29 5.84 -20.67 -0.86
C ILE A 29 5.43 -21.64 -1.96
N SER A 30 6.26 -21.82 -2.99
CA SER A 30 5.90 -22.69 -4.10
C SER A 30 5.73 -24.15 -3.66
N PRO A 31 6.60 -24.74 -2.81
CA PRO A 31 6.41 -26.11 -2.33
C PRO A 31 5.13 -26.27 -1.50
N ALA A 32 4.81 -25.32 -0.63
CA ALA A 32 3.67 -25.43 0.30
C ALA A 32 2.32 -24.98 -0.31
N PHE A 33 2.33 -24.14 -1.35
CA PHE A 33 1.13 -23.51 -1.91
C PHE A 33 0.99 -23.69 -3.43
N SER A 34 1.63 -24.70 -4.02
CA SER A 34 1.49 -25.06 -5.44
C SER A 34 0.03 -25.28 -5.84
N TYR A 35 -0.77 -25.92 -4.97
CA TYR A 35 -2.22 -26.12 -5.14
C TYR A 35 -3.02 -24.81 -5.23
N PHE A 36 -2.41 -23.68 -4.87
CA PHE A 36 -3.03 -22.35 -4.86
C PHE A 36 -2.38 -21.44 -5.92
N GLY A 37 -1.89 -22.02 -7.02
CA GLY A 37 -1.34 -21.29 -8.17
C GLY A 37 0.11 -20.80 -8.02
N PHE A 38 0.74 -20.99 -6.85
CA PHE A 38 2.15 -20.64 -6.64
C PHE A 38 3.09 -21.72 -7.21
N ILE A 39 3.07 -21.88 -8.53
CA ILE A 39 3.93 -22.84 -9.23
C ILE A 39 5.34 -22.26 -9.46
N ASN A 40 6.32 -23.14 -9.63
CA ASN A 40 7.68 -22.78 -9.99
C ASN A 40 8.02 -23.43 -11.34
N LEU A 41 7.86 -22.69 -12.42
CA LEU A 41 8.18 -23.11 -13.78
C LEU A 41 9.68 -23.05 -14.10
N HIS A 42 10.52 -22.81 -13.08
CA HIS A 42 11.98 -22.73 -13.22
C HIS A 42 12.42 -21.76 -14.33
N PRO A 43 12.19 -20.44 -14.15
CA PRO A 43 12.50 -19.45 -15.17
C PRO A 43 13.97 -19.50 -15.60
N SER A 44 14.20 -19.26 -16.88
CA SER A 44 15.54 -19.23 -17.45
C SER A 44 16.41 -18.17 -16.78
N THR A 45 17.74 -18.38 -16.80
CA THR A 45 18.69 -17.40 -16.26
C THR A 45 18.56 -16.02 -16.94
N LEU A 46 18.20 -16.01 -18.22
CA LEU A 46 17.99 -14.78 -18.99
C LEU A 46 16.77 -14.01 -18.49
N GLU A 47 15.61 -14.66 -18.34
CA GLU A 47 14.38 -14.04 -17.81
C GLU A 47 14.63 -13.40 -16.45
N GLN A 48 15.23 -14.18 -15.54
CA GLN A 48 15.56 -13.70 -14.20
C GLN A 48 16.52 -12.50 -14.24
N PHE A 49 17.53 -12.55 -15.12
CA PHE A 49 18.47 -11.44 -15.29
C PHE A 49 17.77 -10.17 -15.78
N VAL A 50 16.92 -10.27 -16.80
CA VAL A 50 16.14 -9.15 -17.32
C VAL A 50 15.26 -8.55 -16.22
N SER A 51 14.53 -9.38 -15.48
CA SER A 51 13.68 -8.91 -14.37
C SER A 51 14.47 -8.21 -13.26
N ILE A 52 15.65 -8.73 -12.91
CA ILE A 52 16.55 -8.09 -11.96
C ILE A 52 16.99 -6.72 -12.50
N VAL A 53 17.34 -6.61 -13.79
CA VAL A 53 17.69 -5.31 -14.39
C VAL A 53 16.53 -4.31 -14.22
N PHE A 54 15.29 -4.70 -14.55
CA PHE A 54 14.11 -3.85 -14.35
C PHE A 54 13.88 -3.44 -12.89
N VAL A 55 14.20 -4.31 -11.93
CA VAL A 55 14.16 -3.96 -10.50
C VAL A 55 15.16 -2.85 -10.18
N PHE A 56 16.38 -2.89 -10.71
CA PHE A 56 17.41 -1.91 -10.35
C PHE A 56 17.33 -0.57 -11.10
N ILE A 57 16.68 -0.50 -12.26
CA ILE A 57 16.58 0.75 -13.04
C ILE A 57 15.96 1.91 -12.22
N PRO A 58 14.85 1.74 -11.47
CA PRO A 58 14.30 2.83 -10.66
C PRO A 58 15.22 3.34 -9.55
N ILE A 59 16.25 2.57 -9.20
CA ILE A 59 17.26 3.03 -8.26
C ILE A 59 18.11 4.14 -8.91
N LEU A 60 18.28 4.19 -10.22
CA LEU A 60 19.13 5.22 -10.84
C LEU A 60 18.64 6.65 -10.58
N TRP A 61 17.33 6.88 -10.58
CA TRP A 61 16.75 8.20 -10.30
C TRP A 61 16.28 8.39 -8.85
N SER A 62 16.12 7.32 -8.07
CA SER A 62 15.56 7.41 -6.73
C SER A 62 16.52 8.05 -5.72
N ASN A 63 15.97 8.78 -4.75
CA ASN A 63 16.73 9.33 -3.62
C ASN A 63 16.49 8.48 -2.37
N THR A 64 17.47 8.47 -1.46
CA THR A 64 17.40 7.72 -0.20
C THR A 64 16.65 8.46 0.92
N HIS A 65 16.13 9.64 0.63
CA HIS A 65 15.45 10.52 1.59
C HIS A 65 14.01 10.72 1.12
N ALA A 66 13.05 10.75 2.05
CA ALA A 66 11.65 11.04 1.75
C ALA A 66 11.22 12.32 2.46
N TYR A 67 11.04 13.39 1.69
CA TYR A 67 10.67 14.71 2.21
C TYR A 67 9.25 15.17 1.85
N ARG A 68 8.54 14.34 1.06
CA ARG A 68 7.16 14.54 0.65
C ARG A 68 6.39 13.24 0.83
N PRO A 69 5.12 13.27 1.27
CA PRO A 69 4.32 12.05 1.41
C PRO A 69 4.22 11.22 0.13
N SER A 70 4.20 11.84 -1.06
CA SER A 70 4.28 11.12 -2.35
C SER A 70 5.47 10.15 -2.45
N ARG A 71 6.62 10.50 -1.86
CA ARG A 71 7.80 9.62 -1.83
C ARG A 71 7.57 8.37 -0.98
N ILE A 72 6.74 8.46 0.06
CA ILE A 72 6.38 7.31 0.89
C ILE A 72 5.52 6.34 0.08
N VAL A 73 4.51 6.85 -0.63
CA VAL A 73 3.65 6.06 -1.52
C VAL A 73 4.46 5.40 -2.62
N TYR A 74 5.39 6.15 -3.25
CA TYR A 74 6.31 5.59 -4.25
C TYR A 74 7.09 4.39 -3.71
N TRP A 75 7.68 4.48 -2.51
CA TRP A 75 8.48 3.39 -1.94
C TRP A 75 7.63 2.20 -1.49
N ILE A 76 6.41 2.43 -1.00
CA ILE A 76 5.45 1.35 -0.70
C ILE A 76 5.13 0.58 -1.99
N LEU A 77 4.73 1.27 -3.07
CA LEU A 77 4.42 0.64 -4.34
C LEU A 77 5.65 -0.03 -4.98
N TYR A 78 6.82 0.60 -4.87
CA TYR A 78 8.07 0.03 -5.38
C TYR A 78 8.39 -1.31 -4.72
N MET A 79 8.38 -1.36 -3.39
CA MET A 79 8.74 -2.56 -2.63
C MET A 79 7.65 -3.64 -2.71
N MET A 80 6.37 -3.26 -2.55
CA MET A 80 5.29 -4.24 -2.36
C MET A 80 4.55 -4.61 -3.65
N VAL A 81 4.69 -3.84 -4.73
CA VAL A 81 4.00 -4.10 -6.00
C VAL A 81 5.00 -4.25 -7.13
N TYR A 82 5.81 -3.23 -7.39
CA TYR A 82 6.69 -3.20 -8.57
C TYR A 82 7.74 -4.32 -8.54
N ILE A 83 8.50 -4.48 -7.45
CA ILE A 83 9.52 -5.54 -7.36
C ILE A 83 8.88 -6.94 -7.50
N PRO A 84 7.82 -7.29 -6.76
CA PRO A 84 7.12 -8.55 -6.96
C PRO A 84 6.57 -8.72 -8.39
N ALA A 85 6.05 -7.66 -9.01
CA ALA A 85 5.57 -7.67 -10.39
C ALA A 85 6.68 -7.91 -11.43
N MET A 86 7.94 -7.57 -11.12
CA MET A 86 9.05 -7.92 -12.00
C MET A 86 9.47 -9.39 -11.85
N ILE A 87 9.38 -9.94 -10.64
CA ILE A 87 9.99 -11.23 -10.28
C ILE A 87 8.99 -12.39 -10.37
N VAL A 88 7.84 -12.27 -9.71
CA VAL A 88 6.88 -13.37 -9.51
C VAL A 88 6.35 -13.92 -10.83
N PRO A 89 5.97 -13.09 -11.83
CA PRO A 89 5.44 -13.61 -13.09
C PRO A 89 6.38 -14.56 -13.84
N ASP A 90 7.70 -14.39 -13.72
CA ASP A 90 8.68 -15.28 -14.36
C ASP A 90 8.54 -16.73 -13.87
N TYR A 91 8.04 -16.93 -12.65
CA TYR A 91 7.90 -18.27 -12.07
C TYR A 91 6.58 -18.97 -12.44
N VAL A 92 5.56 -18.24 -12.88
CA VAL A 92 4.18 -18.75 -12.97
C VAL A 92 3.59 -18.73 -14.36
N ARG A 93 4.18 -17.99 -15.31
CA ARG A 93 3.66 -17.91 -16.67
C ARG A 93 4.32 -18.87 -17.62
N ILE A 94 3.51 -19.43 -18.51
CA ILE A 94 3.93 -20.33 -19.59
C ILE A 94 4.14 -19.55 -20.92
N ASP A 95 3.56 -18.34 -21.04
CA ASP A 95 3.50 -17.59 -22.30
C ASP A 95 4.81 -16.93 -22.74
N ASN A 96 4.78 -16.46 -23.99
CA ASN A 96 5.87 -15.76 -24.68
C ASN A 96 6.45 -14.59 -23.87
N PHE A 97 7.77 -14.64 -23.67
CA PHE A 97 8.59 -13.65 -22.99
C PHE A 97 8.37 -12.19 -23.45
N ASP A 98 7.96 -11.99 -24.72
CA ASP A 98 7.79 -10.66 -25.32
C ASP A 98 6.63 -9.84 -24.71
N GLU A 99 5.49 -10.48 -24.41
CA GLU A 99 4.33 -9.76 -23.86
C GLU A 99 4.60 -9.26 -22.44
N ILE A 100 5.28 -10.07 -21.64
CA ILE A 100 5.60 -9.69 -20.27
C ILE A 100 6.67 -8.60 -20.20
N ILE A 101 7.60 -8.57 -21.16
CA ILE A 101 8.55 -7.46 -21.29
C ILE A 101 7.81 -6.15 -21.52
N THR A 102 6.78 -6.14 -22.36
CA THR A 102 5.96 -4.94 -22.61
C THR A 102 5.32 -4.44 -21.31
N LEU A 103 4.73 -5.35 -20.53
CA LEU A 103 4.21 -5.01 -19.20
C LEU A 103 5.29 -4.42 -18.28
N LYS A 104 6.49 -5.03 -18.22
CA LYS A 104 7.62 -4.53 -17.41
C LYS A 104 8.03 -3.11 -17.82
N TYR A 105 8.08 -2.80 -19.11
CA TYR A 105 8.34 -1.44 -19.60
C TYR A 105 7.26 -0.44 -19.21
N VAL A 106 5.98 -0.81 -19.32
CA VAL A 106 4.86 0.07 -18.94
C VAL A 106 4.90 0.35 -17.43
N LEU A 107 5.17 -0.66 -16.60
CA LEU A 107 5.32 -0.48 -15.15
C LEU A 107 6.53 0.37 -14.79
N LEU A 108 7.65 0.20 -15.49
CA LEU A 108 8.86 1.03 -15.32
C LEU A 108 8.55 2.51 -15.63
N PHE A 109 7.83 2.76 -16.72
CA PHE A 109 7.36 4.09 -17.10
C PHE A 109 6.44 4.68 -16.02
N CYS A 110 5.51 3.88 -15.49
CA CYS A 110 4.63 4.29 -14.39
C CYS A 110 5.40 4.65 -13.11
N MET A 111 6.48 3.91 -12.81
CA MET A 111 7.37 4.25 -11.70
C MET A 111 8.11 5.57 -11.93
N ALA A 112 8.56 5.84 -13.15
CA ALA A 112 9.15 7.13 -13.48
C ALA A 112 8.13 8.27 -13.30
N LEU A 113 6.90 8.11 -13.80
CA LEU A 113 5.80 9.08 -13.60
C LEU A 113 5.52 9.35 -12.11
N LEU A 114 5.37 8.30 -11.30
CA LEU A 114 5.15 8.43 -9.86
C LEU A 114 6.31 9.16 -9.18
N TYR A 115 7.56 8.87 -9.58
CA TYR A 115 8.72 9.54 -9.04
C TYR A 115 8.81 11.02 -9.46
N MET A 116 8.25 11.41 -10.61
CA MET A 116 8.27 12.82 -11.05
C MET A 116 7.43 13.74 -10.16
N THR A 117 6.41 13.24 -9.48
CA THR A 117 5.56 14.01 -8.54
C THR A 117 6.36 14.87 -7.55
N GLY A 118 7.47 14.32 -7.03
CA GLY A 118 8.30 15.00 -6.04
C GLY A 118 9.16 16.14 -6.60
N TYR A 119 9.20 16.34 -7.91
CA TYR A 119 9.88 17.46 -8.57
C TYR A 119 8.93 18.60 -8.96
N PHE A 120 7.62 18.34 -9.01
CA PHE A 120 6.65 19.38 -9.33
C PHE A 120 6.68 20.51 -8.30
N LYS A 121 6.55 21.75 -8.79
CA LYS A 121 6.40 22.93 -7.96
C LYS A 121 5.06 22.86 -7.25
N LEU A 122 5.07 22.93 -5.93
CA LEU A 122 3.86 22.80 -5.11
C LEU A 122 2.92 23.99 -5.35
N ILE A 123 1.61 23.71 -5.33
CA ILE A 123 0.58 24.73 -5.46
C ILE A 123 0.53 25.53 -4.15
N PRO A 124 0.44 26.86 -4.18
CA PRO A 124 0.15 27.64 -2.98
C PRO A 124 -1.25 27.28 -2.46
N VAL A 125 -1.32 26.67 -1.29
CA VAL A 125 -2.58 26.30 -0.64
C VAL A 125 -2.96 27.38 0.37
N TYR A 126 -4.15 27.97 0.20
CA TYR A 126 -4.75 28.82 1.22
C TYR A 126 -5.42 27.94 2.29
N TYR A 127 -4.98 28.07 3.54
CA TYR A 127 -5.52 27.29 4.65
C TYR A 127 -6.55 28.11 5.42
N THR A 128 -7.73 27.54 5.61
CA THR A 128 -8.72 28.11 6.54
C THR A 128 -8.19 28.12 7.97
N LYS A 129 -8.37 29.24 8.69
CA LYS A 129 -7.94 29.38 10.09
C LYS A 129 -8.87 28.61 11.03
N MET A 130 -8.67 27.30 11.17
CA MET A 130 -9.37 26.49 12.17
C MET A 130 -8.48 26.25 13.40
N LYS A 131 -9.06 26.42 14.60
CA LYS A 131 -8.34 26.12 15.86
C LYS A 131 -8.11 24.62 15.96
N ALA A 132 -6.90 24.21 16.35
CA ALA A 132 -6.54 22.79 16.50
C ALA A 132 -7.48 22.02 17.43
N LYS A 133 -7.95 22.65 18.52
CA LYS A 133 -8.94 22.07 19.45
C LYS A 133 -10.27 21.73 18.76
N VAL A 134 -10.75 22.60 17.85
CA VAL A 134 -11.98 22.37 17.09
C VAL A 134 -11.78 21.20 16.13
N MET A 135 -10.65 21.14 15.42
CA MET A 135 -10.34 20.01 14.54
C MET A 135 -10.27 18.70 15.32
N MET A 136 -9.61 18.68 16.47
CA MET A 136 -9.54 17.48 17.31
C MET A 136 -10.91 17.07 17.85
N LEU A 137 -11.79 18.02 18.18
CA LEU A 137 -13.17 17.72 18.56
C LEU A 137 -13.94 17.10 17.38
N LEU A 138 -13.80 17.63 16.17
CA LEU A 138 -14.44 17.06 14.98
C LEU A 138 -13.92 15.66 14.66
N ILE A 139 -12.60 15.42 14.79
CA ILE A 139 -12.01 14.08 14.64
C ILE A 139 -12.56 13.13 15.71
N ALA A 140 -12.69 13.60 16.96
CA ALA A 140 -13.24 12.79 18.04
C ALA A 140 -14.71 12.45 17.80
N LEU A 141 -15.54 13.42 17.41
CA LEU A 141 -16.95 13.21 17.06
C LEU A 141 -17.10 12.27 15.85
N PHE A 142 -16.27 12.44 14.82
CA PHE A 142 -16.22 11.54 13.68
C PHE A 142 -15.82 10.13 14.12
N SER A 143 -14.79 9.97 14.96
CA SER A 143 -14.42 8.66 15.48
C SER A 143 -15.54 8.01 16.29
N LEU A 144 -16.20 8.79 17.15
CA LEU A 144 -17.31 8.30 17.98
C LEU A 144 -18.52 7.88 17.13
N SER A 145 -18.81 8.59 16.03
CA SER A 145 -19.88 8.17 15.12
C SER A 145 -19.53 6.89 14.36
N LEU A 146 -18.27 6.72 13.93
CA LEU A 146 -17.82 5.46 13.32
C LEU A 146 -17.91 4.30 14.33
N TRP A 147 -17.47 4.51 15.58
CA TRP A 147 -17.63 3.52 16.64
C TRP A 147 -19.10 3.21 16.94
N GLY A 148 -19.98 4.22 16.95
CA GLY A 148 -21.41 4.03 17.09
C GLY A 148 -21.99 3.10 16.02
N ILE A 149 -21.61 3.32 14.75
CA ILE A 149 -22.02 2.45 13.64
C ILE A 149 -21.47 1.02 13.80
N ILE A 150 -20.18 0.89 14.15
CA ILE A 150 -19.53 -0.41 14.33
C ILE A 150 -20.21 -1.19 15.46
N VAL A 151 -20.40 -0.57 16.63
CA VAL A 151 -21.03 -1.20 17.79
C VAL A 151 -22.51 -1.50 17.53
N GLN A 152 -23.24 -0.62 16.84
CA GLN A 152 -24.63 -0.88 16.46
C GLN A 152 -24.76 -2.09 15.52
N THR A 153 -23.78 -2.28 14.63
CA THR A 153 -23.84 -3.37 13.64
C THR A 153 -23.37 -4.70 14.21
N PHE A 154 -22.27 -4.70 14.96
CA PHE A 154 -21.57 -5.92 15.39
C PHE A 154 -21.63 -6.20 16.90
N GLY A 155 -22.18 -5.27 17.69
CA GLY A 155 -22.16 -5.35 19.15
C GLY A 155 -20.78 -5.03 19.77
N ILE A 156 -20.68 -5.26 21.09
CA ILE A 156 -19.41 -5.16 21.83
C ILE A 156 -19.03 -6.56 22.28
N HIS A 157 -18.12 -7.19 21.54
CA HIS A 157 -17.60 -8.51 21.88
C HIS A 157 -16.08 -8.52 21.75
N PHE A 158 -15.40 -9.09 22.76
CA PHE A 158 -13.95 -9.24 22.80
C PHE A 158 -13.59 -10.72 22.66
N ASN A 159 -13.69 -11.24 21.43
CA ASN A 159 -13.35 -12.62 21.13
C ASN A 159 -11.87 -12.69 20.70
N PHE A 160 -10.99 -12.93 21.68
CA PHE A 160 -9.58 -13.22 21.45
C PHE A 160 -9.30 -14.73 21.49
N SER A 161 -10.21 -15.53 20.92
CA SER A 161 -10.22 -16.96 21.10
C SER A 161 -9.38 -17.72 20.06
N GLN A 162 -9.30 -19.05 20.21
CA GLN A 162 -8.35 -19.94 19.53
C GLN A 162 -8.53 -19.92 18.00
N VAL A 163 -7.54 -20.41 17.25
CA VAL A 163 -7.41 -20.27 15.79
C VAL A 163 -8.67 -20.73 15.02
N ASP A 164 -9.45 -21.67 15.56
CA ASP A 164 -10.68 -22.19 14.95
C ASP A 164 -11.84 -21.17 15.01
N ASP A 165 -12.01 -20.48 16.14
CA ASP A 165 -13.06 -19.45 16.32
C ASP A 165 -12.85 -18.23 15.42
N VAL A 166 -11.63 -18.02 14.89
CA VAL A 166 -11.31 -16.90 13.99
C VAL A 166 -11.98 -17.08 12.63
N TYR A 167 -12.23 -18.32 12.20
CA TYR A 167 -12.95 -18.57 10.95
C TYR A 167 -14.44 -18.30 11.10
N ASP A 168 -15.05 -18.76 12.20
CA ASP A 168 -16.45 -18.49 12.54
C ASP A 168 -16.70 -17.00 12.72
N LEU A 169 -15.77 -16.29 13.38
CA LEU A 169 -15.82 -14.83 13.53
C LEU A 169 -15.81 -14.11 12.17
N ARG A 170 -15.08 -14.63 11.18
CA ARG A 170 -15.04 -14.06 9.83
C ARG A 170 -16.32 -14.30 9.05
N GLU A 171 -16.93 -15.47 9.23
CA GLU A 171 -18.22 -15.77 8.60
C GLU A 171 -19.31 -14.88 9.19
N ALA A 172 -19.40 -14.82 10.53
CA ALA A 172 -20.32 -13.91 11.22
C ALA A 172 -20.10 -12.44 10.82
N TYR A 173 -18.85 -12.01 10.67
CA TYR A 173 -18.54 -10.68 10.16
C TYR A 173 -19.05 -10.47 8.73
N ARG A 174 -18.88 -11.45 7.83
CA ARG A 174 -19.32 -11.36 6.43
C ARG A 174 -20.84 -11.28 6.32
N ASP A 175 -21.56 -11.96 7.19
CA ASP A 175 -23.03 -11.98 7.17
C ASP A 175 -23.64 -10.68 7.71
N GLN A 176 -22.96 -10.03 8.66
CA GLN A 176 -23.46 -8.79 9.29
C GLN A 176 -22.94 -7.52 8.62
N VAL A 177 -21.79 -7.56 7.95
CA VAL A 177 -21.20 -6.36 7.35
C VAL A 177 -22.09 -5.83 6.22
N ASN A 178 -22.43 -4.57 6.32
CA ASN A 178 -23.07 -3.83 5.25
C ASN A 178 -22.13 -2.74 4.73
N ARG A 179 -22.55 -2.04 3.67
CA ARG A 179 -21.73 -1.02 3.03
C ARG A 179 -21.29 0.06 4.04
N VAL A 180 -22.19 0.54 4.89
CA VAL A 180 -21.92 1.63 5.85
C VAL A 180 -20.96 1.18 6.95
N SER A 181 -21.20 0.01 7.55
CA SER A 181 -20.32 -0.53 8.59
C SER A 181 -18.95 -0.91 8.06
N GLY A 182 -18.87 -1.40 6.82
CA GLY A 182 -17.62 -1.65 6.10
C GLY A 182 -16.79 -0.38 5.88
N TYR A 183 -17.42 0.74 5.48
CA TYR A 183 -16.76 2.05 5.41
C TYR A 183 -16.32 2.51 6.80
N ALA A 184 -17.20 2.43 7.81
CA ALA A 184 -16.90 2.89 9.16
C ALA A 184 -15.66 2.20 9.73
N MET A 185 -15.56 0.89 9.54
CA MET A 185 -14.45 0.10 10.03
C MET A 185 -13.14 0.36 9.26
N ASN A 186 -13.22 0.53 7.94
CA ASN A 186 -12.05 0.92 7.14
C ASN A 186 -11.53 2.32 7.53
N TRP A 187 -12.42 3.30 7.69
CA TRP A 187 -12.03 4.67 8.05
C TRP A 187 -11.52 4.76 9.49
N GLN A 188 -12.15 4.06 10.42
CA GLN A 188 -11.70 4.01 11.81
C GLN A 188 -10.30 3.38 11.91
N SER A 189 -10.07 2.24 11.24
CA SER A 189 -8.76 1.56 11.27
C SER A 189 -7.67 2.28 10.47
N LYS A 190 -7.91 2.57 9.18
CA LYS A 190 -6.87 3.06 8.26
C LYS A 190 -6.60 4.56 8.39
N ILE A 191 -7.56 5.35 8.88
CA ILE A 191 -7.43 6.81 8.99
C ILE A 191 -7.35 7.26 10.43
N VAL A 192 -8.40 7.02 11.23
CA VAL A 192 -8.51 7.62 12.56
C VAL A 192 -7.52 7.00 13.53
N ASN A 193 -7.48 5.67 13.66
CA ASN A 193 -6.53 4.99 14.54
C ASN A 193 -5.08 5.29 14.12
N ALA A 194 -4.79 5.27 12.80
CA ALA A 194 -3.49 5.63 12.26
C ALA A 194 -3.08 7.07 12.62
N LEU A 195 -4.01 8.03 12.54
CA LEU A 195 -3.79 9.40 12.95
C LEU A 195 -3.52 9.52 14.45
N LEU A 196 -4.29 8.83 15.29
CA LEU A 196 -4.11 8.84 16.75
C LEU A 196 -2.73 8.28 17.13
N LEU A 197 -2.30 7.19 16.49
CA LEU A 197 -0.95 6.64 16.64
C LEU A 197 0.13 7.66 16.24
N ALA A 198 -0.03 8.32 15.08
CA ALA A 198 0.92 9.32 14.59
C ALA A 198 1.01 10.54 15.52
N LEU A 199 -0.14 11.10 15.93
CA LEU A 199 -0.20 12.23 16.86
C LEU A 199 0.34 11.85 18.24
N GLY A 200 0.00 10.67 18.74
CA GLY A 200 0.52 10.14 20.00
C GLY A 200 2.03 10.02 19.99
N PHE A 201 2.61 9.51 18.90
CA PHE A 201 4.05 9.39 18.76
C PHE A 201 4.75 10.76 18.64
N VAL A 202 4.25 11.66 17.78
CA VAL A 202 4.85 12.99 17.57
C VAL A 202 4.78 13.85 18.83
N ASN A 203 3.65 13.80 19.54
CA ASN A 203 3.42 14.59 20.75
C ASN A 203 3.86 13.87 22.03
N LYS A 204 4.41 12.64 21.93
CA LYS A 204 4.74 11.76 23.06
C LYS A 204 3.56 11.50 24.01
N ASN A 205 2.34 11.52 23.49
CA ASN A 205 1.12 11.29 24.26
C ASN A 205 0.77 9.78 24.23
N LYS A 206 1.07 9.10 25.34
CA LYS A 206 0.81 7.66 25.52
C LYS A 206 -0.67 7.28 25.44
N LEU A 207 -1.57 8.18 25.83
CA LEU A 207 -3.02 7.93 25.78
C LEU A 207 -3.50 7.79 24.33
N LEU A 208 -3.05 8.66 23.42
CA LEU A 208 -3.42 8.57 21.99
C LEU A 208 -2.86 7.29 21.34
N ILE A 209 -1.65 6.88 21.73
CA ILE A 209 -1.06 5.62 21.29
C ILE A 209 -1.93 4.45 21.77
N PHE A 210 -2.27 4.43 23.06
CA PHE A 210 -3.11 3.40 23.66
C PHE A 210 -4.48 3.30 22.96
N ILE A 211 -5.17 4.44 22.77
CA ILE A 211 -6.47 4.47 22.08
C ILE A 211 -6.34 3.93 20.65
N GLY A 212 -5.30 4.33 19.90
CA GLY A 212 -5.07 3.86 18.54
C GLY A 212 -4.80 2.35 18.45
N VAL A 213 -3.95 1.81 19.35
CA VAL A 213 -3.67 0.37 19.41
C VAL A 213 -4.90 -0.41 19.84
N PHE A 214 -5.57 0.04 20.90
CA PHE A 214 -6.78 -0.60 21.42
C PHE A 214 -7.90 -0.62 20.38
N GLY A 215 -8.12 0.49 19.68
CA GLY A 215 -9.08 0.56 18.57
C GLY A 215 -8.75 -0.44 17.46
N GLN A 216 -7.46 -0.66 17.16
CA GLN A 216 -7.07 -1.65 16.17
C GLN A 216 -7.34 -3.09 16.63
N LEU A 217 -7.04 -3.39 17.90
CA LEU A 217 -7.29 -4.70 18.51
C LEU A 217 -8.79 -5.00 18.62
N PHE A 218 -9.61 -3.98 18.89
CA PHE A 218 -11.06 -4.13 18.93
C PHE A 218 -11.66 -4.38 17.52
N ILE A 219 -11.18 -3.70 16.48
CA ILE A 219 -11.59 -4.05 15.10
C ILE A 219 -11.13 -5.47 14.75
N PHE A 220 -9.95 -5.87 15.22
CA PHE A 220 -9.48 -7.25 15.03
C PHE A 220 -10.40 -8.26 15.74
N SER A 221 -10.86 -7.99 16.96
CA SER A 221 -11.77 -8.90 17.70
C SER A 221 -13.17 -9.00 17.07
N ILE A 222 -13.55 -8.05 16.22
CA ILE A 222 -14.79 -8.12 15.42
C ILE A 222 -14.57 -8.86 14.10
N THR A 223 -13.46 -8.57 13.41
CA THR A 223 -13.24 -9.07 12.04
C THR A 223 -12.58 -10.44 11.97
N GLY A 224 -11.85 -10.84 13.01
CA GLY A 224 -10.96 -12.01 12.96
C GLY A 224 -9.82 -11.89 11.94
N GLN A 225 -9.61 -10.71 11.35
CA GLN A 225 -8.61 -10.53 10.29
C GLN A 225 -7.27 -10.14 10.89
N LYS A 226 -6.32 -11.09 10.94
CA LYS A 226 -4.96 -10.88 11.47
C LYS A 226 -4.26 -9.65 10.83
N SER A 227 -4.57 -9.33 9.57
CA SER A 227 -4.07 -8.14 8.86
C SER A 227 -4.44 -6.82 9.55
N VAL A 228 -5.61 -6.74 10.17
CA VAL A 228 -6.04 -5.55 10.93
C VAL A 228 -5.14 -5.35 12.13
N ALA A 229 -4.90 -6.38 12.96
CA ALA A 229 -4.00 -6.25 14.10
C ALA A 229 -2.59 -5.84 13.66
N LEU A 230 -2.06 -6.50 12.61
CA LEU A 230 -0.73 -6.22 12.06
C LEU A 230 -0.59 -4.83 11.44
N ALA A 231 -1.69 -4.20 10.99
CA ALA A 231 -1.65 -2.83 10.49
C ALA A 231 -1.18 -1.83 11.55
N SER A 232 -1.48 -2.04 12.84
CA SER A 232 -0.95 -1.18 13.92
C SER A 232 0.57 -1.25 14.00
N VAL A 233 1.14 -2.46 13.93
CA VAL A 233 2.58 -2.69 13.91
C VAL A 233 3.19 -2.00 12.70
N PHE A 234 2.58 -2.12 11.52
CA PHE A 234 3.07 -1.44 10.33
C PHE A 234 3.07 0.08 10.47
N ILE A 235 1.99 0.68 10.98
CA ILE A 235 1.92 2.14 11.19
C ILE A 235 3.04 2.58 12.13
N LEU A 236 3.28 1.85 13.20
CA LEU A 236 4.37 2.14 14.14
C LEU A 236 5.74 2.01 13.49
N VAL A 237 5.96 1.00 12.65
CA VAL A 237 7.19 0.83 11.85
C VAL A 237 7.36 2.00 10.89
N ILE A 238 6.32 2.40 10.15
CA ILE A 238 6.37 3.58 9.26
C ILE A 238 6.72 4.83 10.05
N ILE A 239 6.06 5.09 11.19
CA ILE A 239 6.37 6.24 12.05
C ILE A 239 7.82 6.18 12.55
N PHE A 240 8.32 4.99 12.90
CA PHE A 240 9.72 4.78 13.25
C PHE A 240 10.66 5.13 12.09
N CYS A 241 10.38 4.67 10.87
CA CYS A 241 11.15 4.99 9.67
C CYS A 241 11.10 6.49 9.33
N LEU A 242 10.01 7.17 9.66
CA LEU A 242 9.81 8.61 9.45
C LEU A 242 10.54 9.48 10.50
N ARG A 243 11.19 8.90 11.52
CA ARG A 243 12.02 9.63 12.47
C ARG A 243 13.08 10.47 11.75
N LYS A 244 13.50 11.57 12.38
CA LYS A 244 14.40 12.57 11.77
C LYS A 244 13.85 13.09 10.43
N SER A 245 12.54 13.33 10.38
CA SER A 245 11.84 13.95 9.23
C SER A 245 12.05 13.22 7.90
N GLY A 246 12.14 11.89 7.92
CA GLY A 246 12.24 11.07 6.72
C GLY A 246 13.62 11.04 6.04
N ARG A 247 14.66 11.61 6.68
CA ARG A 247 16.04 11.64 6.15
C ARG A 247 16.54 10.25 5.73
N ASN A 248 16.34 9.26 6.60
CA ASN A 248 16.79 7.88 6.34
C ASN A 248 15.60 6.95 6.09
N PHE A 249 14.41 7.47 5.77
CA PHE A 249 13.19 6.67 5.66
C PHE A 249 13.38 5.46 4.74
N VAL A 250 13.93 5.70 3.54
CA VAL A 250 14.07 4.67 2.52
C VAL A 250 14.94 3.52 2.99
N LEU A 251 16.08 3.80 3.61
CA LEU A 251 16.97 2.76 4.10
C LEU A 251 16.31 1.95 5.21
N HIS A 252 15.70 2.60 6.21
CA HIS A 252 15.00 1.89 7.27
C HIS A 252 13.82 1.06 6.74
N PHE A 253 13.10 1.57 5.74
CA PHE A 253 11.97 0.88 5.15
C PHE A 253 12.42 -0.35 4.34
N VAL A 254 13.42 -0.20 3.48
CA VAL A 254 14.01 -1.30 2.71
C VAL A 254 14.57 -2.36 3.63
N TYR A 255 15.49 -2.01 4.53
CA TYR A 255 16.08 -2.98 5.46
C TYR A 255 15.06 -3.56 6.44
N GLY A 256 14.01 -2.81 6.81
CA GLY A 256 12.92 -3.31 7.65
C GLY A 256 12.11 -4.41 6.96
N ILE A 257 11.74 -4.21 5.69
CA ILE A 257 11.05 -5.23 4.89
C ILE A 257 12.00 -6.41 4.61
N THR A 258 13.25 -6.15 4.25
CA THR A 258 14.25 -7.22 4.03
C THR A 258 14.44 -8.06 5.30
N ALA A 259 14.57 -7.41 6.46
CA ALA A 259 14.67 -8.12 7.74
C ALA A 259 13.41 -8.93 8.05
N LEU A 260 12.22 -8.41 7.75
CA LEU A 260 10.97 -9.16 7.90
C LEU A 260 10.98 -10.43 7.05
N VAL A 261 11.41 -10.35 5.78
CA VAL A 261 11.53 -11.51 4.88
C VAL A 261 12.40 -12.60 5.51
N PHE A 262 13.65 -12.28 5.88
CA PHE A 262 14.57 -13.26 6.47
C PHE A 262 14.13 -13.75 7.84
N LEU A 263 13.54 -12.88 8.67
CA LEU A 263 13.02 -13.26 9.99
C LEU A 263 11.90 -14.29 9.85
N THR A 264 10.93 -14.06 8.95
CA THR A 264 9.81 -14.99 8.77
C THR A 264 10.25 -16.34 8.22
N MET A 265 11.22 -16.36 7.30
CA MET A 265 11.82 -17.61 6.81
C MET A 265 12.59 -18.33 7.93
N GLY A 266 13.36 -17.60 8.74
CA GLY A 266 14.09 -18.18 9.87
C GLY A 266 13.17 -18.79 10.92
N LEU A 267 12.06 -18.12 11.25
CA LEU A 267 11.03 -18.65 12.15
C LEU A 267 10.39 -19.93 11.58
N ASP A 268 10.06 -19.94 10.29
CA ASP A 268 9.49 -21.10 9.61
C ASP A 268 10.46 -22.29 9.56
N LEU A 269 11.76 -22.05 9.37
CA LEU A 269 12.78 -23.10 9.47
C LEU A 269 12.88 -23.69 10.88
N MET A 270 12.83 -22.84 11.92
CA MET A 270 12.88 -23.28 13.31
C MET A 270 11.63 -24.06 13.73
N MET A 271 10.47 -23.70 13.18
CA MET A 271 9.17 -24.28 13.51
C MET A 271 8.74 -25.39 12.55
N ASN A 272 9.54 -25.67 11.51
CA ASN A 272 9.22 -26.58 10.41
C ASN A 272 7.83 -26.31 9.80
N SER A 273 7.53 -25.02 9.61
CA SER A 273 6.25 -24.50 9.10
C SER A 273 6.46 -23.58 7.89
N SER A 274 5.38 -23.16 7.24
CA SER A 274 5.41 -22.07 6.24
C SER A 274 4.44 -20.93 6.60
N GLU A 275 3.91 -20.92 7.83
CA GLU A 275 2.82 -20.04 8.23
C GLU A 275 3.25 -18.57 8.29
N TYR A 276 4.45 -18.27 8.78
CA TYR A 276 4.91 -16.89 8.93
C TYR A 276 5.26 -16.29 7.57
N THR A 277 6.00 -17.03 6.75
CA THR A 277 6.34 -16.66 5.38
C THR A 277 5.06 -16.54 4.55
N SER A 278 4.07 -17.40 4.76
CA SER A 278 2.76 -17.29 4.12
C SER A 278 1.98 -16.06 4.56
N LEU A 279 1.92 -15.78 5.86
CA LEU A 279 1.16 -14.67 6.42
C LEU A 279 1.74 -13.31 6.00
N PHE A 280 3.07 -13.17 6.05
CA PHE A 280 3.74 -11.91 5.80
C PHE A 280 4.29 -11.78 4.39
N ILE A 281 4.95 -12.79 3.83
CA ILE A 281 5.66 -12.64 2.55
C ILE A 281 4.76 -13.01 1.38
N ARG A 282 4.11 -14.18 1.44
CA ARG A 282 3.19 -14.63 0.40
C ARG A 282 2.05 -13.62 0.21
N ARG A 283 1.32 -13.27 1.28
CA ARG A 283 0.15 -12.38 1.19
C ARG A 283 0.51 -10.93 0.86
N MET A 284 1.52 -10.37 1.52
CA MET A 284 1.80 -8.92 1.44
C MET A 284 2.65 -8.55 0.23
N LEU A 285 3.54 -9.45 -0.22
CA LEU A 285 4.56 -9.13 -1.22
C LEU A 285 4.38 -9.95 -2.50
N ILE A 286 4.26 -11.28 -2.40
CA ILE A 286 4.24 -12.14 -3.60
C ILE A 286 2.86 -12.17 -4.28
N THR A 287 1.77 -12.24 -3.51
CA THR A 287 0.40 -12.31 -4.04
C THR A 287 0.06 -11.11 -4.93
N PRO A 288 0.40 -9.85 -4.58
CA PRO A 288 0.20 -8.71 -5.50
C PRO A 288 0.87 -8.87 -6.86
N GLY A 289 2.08 -9.46 -6.91
CA GLY A 289 2.79 -9.75 -8.16
C GLY A 289 2.16 -10.91 -8.95
N LEU A 290 1.74 -11.96 -8.25
CA LEU A 290 1.01 -13.08 -8.83
C LEU A 290 -0.32 -12.64 -9.46
N LEU A 291 -1.13 -11.89 -8.71
CA LEU A 291 -2.44 -11.44 -9.19
C LEU A 291 -2.33 -10.46 -10.34
N LEU A 292 -1.30 -9.61 -10.37
CA LEU A 292 -1.02 -8.80 -11.57
C LEU A 292 -0.82 -9.68 -12.81
N SER A 293 -0.10 -10.79 -12.66
CA SER A 293 0.13 -11.75 -13.74
C SER A 293 -1.18 -12.36 -14.23
N TYR A 294 -2.05 -12.82 -13.33
CA TYR A 294 -3.35 -13.42 -13.68
C TYR A 294 -4.33 -12.42 -14.29
N TYR A 295 -4.36 -11.19 -13.79
CA TYR A 295 -5.16 -10.13 -14.40
C TYR A 295 -4.66 -9.81 -15.82
N PHE A 296 -3.34 -9.76 -16.00
CA PHE A 296 -2.77 -9.54 -17.32
C PHE A 296 -3.11 -10.67 -18.29
N ASP A 297 -2.90 -11.91 -17.88
CA ASP A 297 -3.16 -13.11 -18.67
C ASP A 297 -4.63 -13.23 -19.10
N PHE A 298 -5.56 -12.95 -18.18
CA PHE A 298 -6.98 -13.00 -18.50
C PHE A 298 -7.43 -11.86 -19.42
N PHE A 299 -7.11 -10.61 -19.10
CA PHE A 299 -7.64 -9.43 -19.80
C PHE A 299 -6.83 -9.02 -21.05
N SER A 300 -5.75 -9.73 -21.37
CA SER A 300 -5.05 -9.59 -22.65
C SER A 300 -5.82 -10.28 -23.78
N VAL A 301 -6.56 -11.36 -23.45
CA VAL A 301 -7.34 -12.15 -24.41
C VAL A 301 -8.85 -11.88 -24.28
N ASN A 302 -9.33 -11.67 -23.05
CA ASN A 302 -10.76 -11.48 -22.78
C ASN A 302 -11.17 -9.99 -22.74
N PRO A 303 -12.46 -9.67 -22.97
CA PRO A 303 -12.96 -8.29 -22.96
C PRO A 303 -12.61 -7.50 -21.70
N GLN A 304 -12.09 -6.29 -21.88
CA GLN A 304 -11.86 -5.36 -20.77
C GLN A 304 -13.19 -4.82 -20.22
N VAL A 305 -13.21 -4.49 -18.93
CA VAL A 305 -14.45 -4.13 -18.24
C VAL A 305 -14.78 -2.63 -18.28
N HIS A 306 -13.85 -1.76 -18.68
CA HIS A 306 -14.10 -0.32 -18.88
C HIS A 306 -14.83 0.39 -17.71
N LEU A 307 -14.54 0.02 -16.47
CA LEU A 307 -15.20 0.52 -15.24
C LEU A 307 -16.73 0.35 -15.21
N SER A 308 -17.29 -0.50 -16.07
CA SER A 308 -18.74 -0.77 -16.13
C SER A 308 -19.28 -1.48 -14.89
N HIS A 309 -18.42 -2.10 -14.09
CA HIS A 309 -18.77 -2.65 -12.77
C HIS A 309 -18.79 -1.58 -11.65
N SER A 310 -18.47 -0.32 -11.97
CA SER A 310 -18.26 0.76 -11.01
C SER A 310 -18.84 2.07 -11.55
N VAL A 311 -18.03 3.14 -11.59
CA VAL A 311 -18.47 4.50 -11.93
C VAL A 311 -18.98 4.67 -13.36
N LEU A 312 -18.59 3.80 -14.30
CA LEU A 312 -19.04 3.87 -15.70
C LEU A 312 -20.14 2.85 -16.03
N GLY A 313 -20.69 2.15 -15.04
CA GLY A 313 -21.80 1.22 -15.24
C GLY A 313 -23.03 1.78 -15.95
N PRO A 314 -23.41 3.06 -15.76
CA PRO A 314 -24.51 3.64 -16.53
C PRO A 314 -24.24 3.81 -18.04
N PHE A 315 -22.97 3.78 -18.46
CA PHE A 315 -22.57 4.09 -19.84
C PHE A 315 -22.15 2.85 -20.65
N PHE A 316 -21.80 1.76 -19.98
CA PHE A 316 -21.26 0.56 -20.60
C PHE A 316 -21.90 -0.68 -19.99
N ASN A 317 -22.18 -1.68 -20.83
CA ASN A 317 -22.65 -2.97 -20.38
C ASN A 317 -21.48 -3.77 -19.81
N TYR A 318 -21.67 -4.35 -18.62
CA TYR A 318 -20.66 -5.20 -17.99
C TYR A 318 -20.60 -6.55 -18.71
N PRO A 319 -19.43 -6.99 -19.22
CA PRO A 319 -19.34 -8.16 -20.10
C PRO A 319 -19.32 -9.52 -19.37
N TYR A 320 -19.36 -9.53 -18.03
CA TYR A 320 -19.27 -10.75 -17.22
C TYR A 320 -20.44 -10.84 -16.22
N ASP A 321 -20.60 -12.00 -15.58
CA ASP A 321 -21.58 -12.26 -14.52
C ASP A 321 -21.05 -11.92 -13.11
N LYS A 322 -19.72 -11.88 -12.95
CA LYS A 322 -19.03 -11.68 -11.66
C LYS A 322 -18.07 -10.50 -11.74
N LEU A 323 -17.86 -9.80 -10.61
CA LEU A 323 -16.86 -8.73 -10.51
C LEU A 323 -15.44 -9.26 -10.79
N PRO A 324 -14.51 -8.43 -11.30
CA PRO A 324 -13.18 -8.90 -11.71
C PRO A 324 -12.41 -9.70 -10.65
N PRO A 325 -12.40 -9.33 -9.35
CA PRO A 325 -11.73 -10.14 -8.33
C PRO A 325 -12.30 -11.55 -8.19
N PHE A 326 -13.61 -11.74 -8.31
CA PHE A 326 -14.23 -13.05 -8.22
C PHE A 326 -14.07 -13.85 -9.51
N LEU A 327 -14.08 -13.17 -10.66
CA LEU A 327 -13.81 -13.78 -11.96
C LEU A 327 -12.41 -14.42 -12.00
N ILE A 328 -11.38 -13.66 -11.60
CA ILE A 328 -10.00 -14.15 -11.53
C ILE A 328 -9.84 -15.21 -10.44
N GLY A 329 -10.51 -15.01 -9.29
CA GLY A 329 -10.54 -15.98 -8.19
C GLY A 329 -11.04 -17.36 -8.62
N GLU A 330 -12.11 -17.39 -9.42
CA GLU A 330 -12.68 -18.61 -9.94
C GLU A 330 -11.86 -19.21 -11.08
N HIS A 331 -11.37 -18.39 -12.00
CA HIS A 331 -10.64 -18.86 -13.18
C HIS A 331 -9.27 -19.47 -12.84
N TYR A 332 -8.50 -18.87 -11.94
CA TYR A 332 -7.12 -19.33 -11.63
C TYR A 332 -6.99 -20.13 -10.33
N PHE A 333 -7.96 -20.04 -9.42
CA PHE A 333 -7.91 -20.79 -8.15
C PHE A 333 -9.04 -21.81 -8.01
N GLU A 334 -9.91 -21.97 -9.01
CA GLU A 334 -11.02 -22.93 -9.04
C GLU A 334 -11.96 -22.83 -7.83
N ARG A 335 -12.07 -21.63 -7.25
CA ARG A 335 -12.84 -21.38 -6.02
C ARG A 335 -13.86 -20.27 -6.23
N VAL A 336 -15.11 -20.68 -6.39
CA VAL A 336 -16.26 -19.77 -6.45
C VAL A 336 -16.32 -18.96 -5.14
N GLY A 337 -16.40 -17.63 -5.26
CA GLY A 337 -16.46 -16.72 -4.12
C GLY A 337 -15.10 -16.35 -3.50
N LEU A 338 -13.98 -16.84 -4.04
CA LEU A 338 -12.67 -16.32 -3.68
C LEU A 338 -12.45 -14.96 -4.36
N ALA A 339 -12.20 -13.90 -3.57
CA ALA A 339 -11.85 -12.59 -4.12
C ALA A 339 -10.34 -12.48 -4.34
N ALA A 340 -9.90 -12.49 -5.60
CA ALA A 340 -8.53 -12.23 -6.03
C ALA A 340 -8.27 -10.72 -6.15
N ASN A 341 -8.33 -9.99 -5.03
CA ASN A 341 -8.16 -8.53 -5.05
C ASN A 341 -6.75 -8.13 -5.51
N ALA A 342 -6.67 -7.27 -6.51
CA ALA A 342 -5.41 -6.92 -7.15
C ALA A 342 -5.04 -5.44 -7.01
N ASN A 343 -3.76 -5.16 -7.18
CA ASN A 343 -3.18 -3.83 -7.06
C ASN A 343 -3.70 -2.84 -8.13
N LEU A 344 -3.37 -1.57 -7.96
CA LEU A 344 -3.83 -0.48 -8.83
C LEU A 344 -3.53 -0.69 -10.34
N TRP A 345 -2.45 -1.38 -10.69
CA TRP A 345 -2.05 -1.60 -12.09
C TRP A 345 -2.77 -2.80 -12.68
N ALA A 346 -3.00 -3.85 -11.89
CA ALA A 346 -3.80 -4.99 -12.29
C ALA A 346 -5.25 -4.58 -12.58
N ASP A 347 -5.84 -3.80 -11.68
CA ASP A 347 -7.16 -3.20 -11.90
C ASP A 347 -7.17 -2.27 -13.12
N GLY A 348 -6.12 -1.46 -13.29
CA GLY A 348 -5.98 -0.61 -14.47
C GLY A 348 -5.99 -1.41 -15.77
N PHE A 349 -5.25 -2.52 -15.81
CA PHE A 349 -5.20 -3.40 -16.97
C PHE A 349 -6.55 -4.07 -17.26
N ALA A 350 -7.27 -4.55 -16.24
CA ALA A 350 -8.60 -5.12 -16.42
C ALA A 350 -9.59 -4.14 -17.05
N ASN A 351 -9.47 -2.86 -16.72
CA ASN A 351 -10.41 -1.84 -17.18
C ASN A 351 -10.09 -1.31 -18.59
N PHE A 352 -8.82 -1.02 -18.90
CA PHE A 352 -8.43 -0.36 -20.16
C PHE A 352 -7.06 -0.84 -20.70
N GLY A 353 -6.61 -2.04 -20.32
CA GLY A 353 -5.32 -2.59 -20.72
C GLY A 353 -4.14 -1.70 -20.32
N TYR A 354 -3.14 -1.61 -21.20
CA TYR A 354 -1.97 -0.74 -20.96
C TYR A 354 -2.33 0.73 -20.75
N ALA A 355 -3.35 1.23 -21.47
CA ALA A 355 -3.83 2.61 -21.31
C ALA A 355 -4.39 2.83 -19.90
N GLY A 356 -5.01 1.80 -19.31
CA GLY A 356 -5.48 1.84 -17.93
C GLY A 356 -4.35 1.91 -16.91
N ILE A 357 -3.30 1.08 -17.05
CA ILE A 357 -2.12 1.13 -16.17
C ILE A 357 -1.53 2.55 -16.13
N ILE A 358 -1.35 3.16 -17.30
CA ILE A 358 -0.81 4.53 -17.43
C ILE A 358 -1.82 5.55 -16.88
N GLY A 359 -3.09 5.46 -17.28
CA GLY A 359 -4.14 6.40 -16.89
C GLY A 359 -4.38 6.47 -15.38
N PHE A 360 -4.48 5.32 -14.71
CA PHE A 360 -4.61 5.28 -13.25
C PHE A 360 -3.33 5.74 -12.54
N THR A 361 -2.16 5.51 -13.13
CA THR A 361 -0.91 6.07 -12.60
C THR A 361 -0.90 7.60 -12.70
N VAL A 362 -1.31 8.18 -13.83
CA VAL A 362 -1.43 9.64 -14.01
C VAL A 362 -2.45 10.22 -13.02
N LEU A 363 -3.58 9.55 -12.81
CA LEU A 363 -4.56 9.96 -11.80
C LEU A 363 -3.93 9.96 -10.39
N LEU A 364 -3.21 8.90 -10.03
CA LEU A 364 -2.50 8.81 -8.74
C LEU A 364 -1.43 9.90 -8.60
N VAL A 365 -0.68 10.21 -9.66
CA VAL A 365 0.27 11.33 -9.71
C VAL A 365 -0.42 12.66 -9.39
N GLY A 366 -1.58 12.93 -10.01
CA GLY A 366 -2.38 14.12 -9.73
C GLY A 366 -2.84 14.19 -8.28
N ILE A 367 -3.36 13.08 -7.74
CA ILE A 367 -3.76 12.98 -6.33
C ILE A 367 -2.57 13.28 -5.41
N LEU A 368 -1.45 12.57 -5.58
CA LEU A 368 -0.27 12.77 -4.73
C LEU A 368 0.32 14.18 -4.82
N TYR A 369 0.26 14.80 -5.99
CA TYR A 369 0.70 16.18 -6.19
C TYR A 369 -0.14 17.19 -5.37
N VAL A 370 -1.46 17.03 -5.36
CA VAL A 370 -2.34 17.86 -4.51
C VAL A 370 -2.08 17.58 -3.04
N TYR A 371 -1.89 16.31 -2.65
CA TYR A 371 -1.62 15.93 -1.26
C TYR A 371 -0.31 16.53 -0.74
N ASP A 372 0.75 16.49 -1.55
CA ASP A 372 2.04 17.10 -1.24
C ASP A 372 1.91 18.62 -1.05
N SER A 373 1.10 19.29 -1.88
CA SER A 373 0.87 20.73 -1.80
C SER A 373 0.17 21.12 -0.49
N ILE A 374 -0.82 20.32 -0.06
CA ILE A 374 -1.49 20.48 1.24
C ILE A 374 -0.54 20.15 2.41
N SER A 375 0.40 19.23 2.21
CA SER A 375 1.34 18.79 3.25
C SER A 375 2.53 19.74 3.44
N ALA A 376 2.76 20.69 2.52
CA ALA A 376 3.97 21.51 2.48
C ALA A 376 4.26 22.23 3.81
N ASN A 377 3.21 22.81 4.41
CA ASN A 377 3.25 23.56 5.67
C ASN A 377 2.73 22.77 6.87
N ARG A 378 2.69 21.43 6.74
CA ARG A 378 2.21 20.51 7.78
C ARG A 378 3.37 19.70 8.36
N ASN A 379 3.14 19.09 9.52
CA ASN A 379 4.10 18.17 10.09
C ASN A 379 4.23 16.94 9.19
N PHE A 380 5.41 16.80 8.57
CA PHE A 380 5.69 15.73 7.62
C PHE A 380 5.37 14.32 8.15
N VAL A 381 5.69 14.03 9.42
CA VAL A 381 5.45 12.69 10.00
C VAL A 381 3.96 12.39 10.08
N VAL A 382 3.15 13.36 10.51
CA VAL A 382 1.68 13.21 10.57
C VAL A 382 1.09 13.05 9.18
N SER A 383 1.46 13.92 8.23
CA SER A 383 0.98 13.84 6.84
C SER A 383 1.39 12.56 6.13
N ALA A 384 2.61 12.07 6.38
CA ALA A 384 3.11 10.82 5.80
C ALA A 384 2.41 9.60 6.42
N ALA A 385 2.23 9.55 7.74
CA ALA A 385 1.51 8.46 8.40
C ALA A 385 0.04 8.39 7.98
N LEU A 386 -0.61 9.55 7.82
CA LEU A 386 -2.01 9.64 7.36
C LEU A 386 -2.22 9.02 5.97
N ILE A 387 -1.29 9.19 5.04
CA ILE A 387 -1.42 8.63 3.69
C ILE A 387 -0.85 7.21 3.56
N ALA A 388 0.02 6.77 4.48
CA ALA A 388 0.70 5.48 4.38
C ALA A 388 -0.26 4.28 4.37
N MET A 389 -1.29 4.27 5.22
CA MET A 389 -2.28 3.19 5.29
C MET A 389 -3.23 3.17 4.07
N PRO A 390 -3.79 4.31 3.64
CA PRO A 390 -4.49 4.37 2.36
C PRO A 390 -3.61 3.97 1.17
N ALA A 391 -2.33 4.35 1.19
CA ALA A 391 -1.37 3.94 0.16
C ALA A 391 -1.08 2.43 0.17
N TRP A 392 -1.02 1.79 1.35
CA TRP A 392 -0.96 0.32 1.42
C TRP A 392 -2.11 -0.28 0.63
N SER A 393 -3.34 0.23 0.77
CA SER A 393 -4.48 -0.38 0.07
C SER A 393 -4.33 -0.43 -1.46
N LEU A 394 -3.47 0.40 -2.06
CA LEU A 394 -3.19 0.34 -3.50
C LEU A 394 -2.38 -0.91 -3.91
N VAL A 395 -1.81 -1.63 -2.93
CA VAL A 395 -1.08 -2.90 -3.10
C VAL A 395 -2.03 -4.06 -3.41
N ASP A 396 -3.28 -3.99 -2.95
CA ASP A 396 -4.25 -5.08 -3.08
C ASP A 396 -5.64 -4.59 -3.51
N THR A 397 -5.82 -3.31 -3.84
CA THR A 397 -7.12 -2.74 -4.21
C THR A 397 -6.98 -1.69 -5.33
N SER A 398 -8.08 -1.46 -6.07
CA SER A 398 -8.17 -0.43 -7.11
C SER A 398 -8.09 1.00 -6.57
N LEU A 399 -7.56 1.92 -7.39
CA LEU A 399 -7.39 3.33 -7.02
C LEU A 399 -8.72 4.01 -6.67
N ILE A 400 -9.78 3.76 -7.45
CA ILE A 400 -11.11 4.36 -7.22
C ILE A 400 -11.67 3.90 -5.87
N THR A 401 -11.54 2.61 -5.56
CA THR A 401 -11.96 2.06 -4.27
C THR A 401 -11.12 2.63 -3.13
N SER A 402 -9.80 2.76 -3.31
CA SER A 402 -8.93 3.36 -2.31
C SER A 402 -9.25 4.83 -2.01
N LEU A 403 -9.72 5.59 -3.01
CA LEU A 403 -10.12 6.99 -2.83
C LEU A 403 -11.22 7.16 -1.77
N LEU A 404 -12.25 6.33 -1.87
CA LEU A 404 -13.44 6.40 -1.01
C LEU A 404 -13.34 5.43 0.17
N THR A 405 -13.20 4.14 -0.10
CA THR A 405 -13.29 3.06 0.90
C THR A 405 -12.11 3.03 1.85
N HIS A 406 -10.90 3.25 1.34
CA HIS A 406 -9.70 3.27 2.18
C HIS A 406 -9.30 4.66 2.66
N GLY A 407 -10.12 5.67 2.33
CA GLY A 407 -10.10 6.97 2.99
C GLY A 407 -8.99 7.91 2.52
N ILE A 408 -8.44 7.75 1.31
CA ILE A 408 -7.50 8.74 0.76
C ILE A 408 -8.14 10.14 0.85
N VAL A 409 -9.39 10.31 0.40
CA VAL A 409 -10.11 11.61 0.46
C VAL A 409 -10.24 12.12 1.90
N ILE A 410 -10.47 11.24 2.88
CA ILE A 410 -10.56 11.63 4.28
C ILE A 410 -9.19 12.08 4.80
N ALA A 411 -8.11 11.40 4.42
CA ALA A 411 -6.75 11.83 4.72
C ALA A 411 -6.46 13.23 4.17
N PHE A 412 -6.96 13.57 2.96
CA PHE A 412 -6.89 14.93 2.41
C PHE A 412 -7.58 15.95 3.31
N ILE A 413 -8.85 15.70 3.66
CA ILE A 413 -9.66 16.60 4.48
C ILE A 413 -8.96 16.82 5.83
N ILE A 414 -8.54 15.74 6.49
CA ILE A 414 -7.86 15.84 7.78
C ILE A 414 -6.55 16.62 7.67
N ASN A 415 -5.70 16.30 6.69
CA ASN A 415 -4.41 16.97 6.53
C ASN A 415 -4.56 18.46 6.15
N TYR A 416 -5.61 18.81 5.39
CA TYR A 416 -5.93 20.18 5.05
C TYR A 416 -6.34 21.00 6.28
N PHE A 417 -7.19 20.45 7.17
CA PHE A 417 -7.73 21.18 8.31
C PHE A 417 -6.88 21.08 9.59
N LEU A 418 -6.13 19.99 9.77
CA LEU A 418 -5.30 19.77 10.95
C LEU A 418 -4.02 20.59 10.87
N LYS A 419 -4.00 21.71 11.61
CA LYS A 419 -2.78 22.48 11.79
C LYS A 419 -1.78 21.69 12.64
N SER A 420 -0.84 21.02 11.97
CA SER A 420 0.36 20.44 12.58
C SER A 420 1.57 21.24 12.10
N GLU A 421 2.35 21.80 13.01
CA GLU A 421 3.50 22.63 12.62
C GLU A 421 4.68 21.76 12.19
N ARG A 422 5.29 22.13 11.06
CA ARG A 422 6.49 21.46 10.54
C ARG A 422 7.69 21.91 11.37
N LYS A 423 8.43 20.97 11.95
CA LYS A 423 9.77 21.28 12.47
C LYS A 423 10.67 21.64 11.30
N VAL A 424 11.34 22.79 11.38
CA VAL A 424 12.26 23.29 10.35
C VAL A 424 13.40 22.28 10.18
N ASP A 425 13.59 21.79 8.94
CA ASP A 425 14.75 20.97 8.55
C ASP A 425 15.56 21.76 7.49
N PRO A 426 16.80 22.19 7.80
CA PRO A 426 17.61 23.04 6.93
C PRO A 426 17.84 22.45 5.51
N LEU A 427 17.87 21.12 5.38
CA LEU A 427 18.06 20.43 4.09
C LEU A 427 16.79 20.41 3.23
N TYR A 428 15.62 20.51 3.86
CA TYR A 428 14.35 20.68 3.15
C TYR A 428 14.23 22.10 2.61
N GLU A 429 14.62 23.10 3.40
CA GLU A 429 14.54 24.51 2.99
C GLU A 429 15.48 24.83 1.83
N THR A 430 16.69 24.27 1.80
CA THR A 430 17.66 24.50 0.71
C THR A 430 17.21 23.95 -0.64
N ASN A 431 16.44 22.85 -0.68
CA ASN A 431 15.95 22.26 -1.92
C ASN A 431 14.59 22.81 -2.38
N HIS A 432 13.85 23.53 -1.52
CA HIS A 432 12.45 23.89 -1.81
C HIS A 432 12.09 25.36 -1.58
N ARG A 433 12.89 26.15 -0.85
CA ARG A 433 12.85 27.61 -0.95
C ARG A 433 13.87 28.05 -1.98
N VAL A 434 13.47 28.14 -3.25
CA VAL A 434 14.05 29.21 -4.07
C VAL A 434 13.70 30.49 -3.32
N LYS A 435 14.70 31.13 -2.71
CA LYS A 435 14.54 32.47 -2.15
C LYS A 435 13.86 33.30 -3.24
N LEU A 436 12.59 33.64 -3.06
CA LEU A 436 12.09 34.90 -3.57
C LEU A 436 12.89 35.96 -2.82
N ARG A 437 14.10 36.26 -3.32
CA ARG A 437 14.64 37.60 -3.15
C ARG A 437 13.63 38.46 -3.90
N SER A 438 12.66 38.96 -3.15
CA SER A 438 12.06 40.25 -3.45
C SER A 438 13.22 41.17 -3.81
N SER A 439 13.27 41.64 -5.05
CA SER A 439 14.25 42.64 -5.48
C SER A 439 13.83 44.05 -5.05
N LEU A 440 13.08 44.16 -3.95
CA LEU A 440 12.60 45.40 -3.36
C LEU A 440 12.60 45.24 -1.83
N GLU A 441 13.79 45.22 -1.24
CA GLU A 441 14.09 45.72 0.11
C GLU A 441 15.44 46.43 0.08
#